data_AF-A0A351X5D7-F1
#
_entry.id   AF-A0A351X5D7-F1
#
_cell.length_a   1.000
_cell.length_b   1.000
_cell.length_c   1.000
_cell.angle_alpha   90.00
_cell.angle_beta   90.00
_cell.angle_gamma   90.00
#
_symmetry.space_group_name_H-M   'P 1'
#
loop_
_entity.id
_entity.type
_entity.pdbx_description
1 polymer ?
#
loop_
_entity_poly.entity_id
_entity_poly.type
_entity_poly.pdbx_seq_one_letter_code
_entity_poly.pdbx_strand_id
1 'polypeptide(L)'
;MRRIVLLILICGLILAGCSVLGTDPNAGEPTPTALPTTDPDEGLRVSVSTACLVRSFPTIQVDPPAGDLMGWSPDGQIFAYIAPFNNHWGWYTGNLTLLSMETGEIRATRDTKVTGDITWAPDGSRIAFTALHTTENLYTVIILLTSDFTPLDLYAAGAATDDFGSAKGIVRWTDNNRIQVNETCGVDCSRLVEISVSGQGQQVIQTGRKQDDTSLEIALNQSGVAANPDWLLANASPDDSRVFYVDNDDQAWLAAPDEGYKYRLPLDLGFVQESKWSPDSQLIAVRTNENIYLYDLDCSLDLPE
;
A
#
# COMPACT_ATOMS: atom_id res chain seq x y z
N MET A 1 57.37 53.50 -77.57
CA MET A 1 58.33 52.51 -77.03
C MET A 1 57.53 51.46 -76.28
N ARG A 2 57.79 50.17 -76.56
CA ARG A 2 56.91 49.03 -76.28
C ARG A 2 56.76 48.73 -74.78
N ARG A 3 55.51 48.45 -74.40
CA ARG A 3 55.06 47.87 -73.13
C ARG A 3 55.44 46.39 -73.08
N ILE A 4 56.08 45.93 -72.00
CA ILE A 4 55.93 44.55 -71.47
C ILE A 4 56.02 44.65 -69.94
N VAL A 5 54.87 44.50 -69.28
CA VAL A 5 54.74 44.25 -67.84
C VAL A 5 54.70 42.74 -67.68
N LEU A 6 55.65 42.17 -66.94
CA LEU A 6 55.76 40.73 -66.70
C LEU A 6 54.86 40.38 -65.50
N LEU A 7 53.73 39.72 -65.77
CA LEU A 7 52.94 39.01 -64.76
C LEU A 7 53.74 37.78 -64.30
N ILE A 8 53.98 37.66 -62.99
CA ILE A 8 54.40 36.40 -62.37
C ILE A 8 53.15 35.76 -61.75
N LEU A 9 52.76 34.63 -62.32
CA LEU A 9 51.64 33.79 -61.94
C LEU A 9 52.01 33.04 -60.64
N ILE A 10 51.29 33.29 -59.55
CA ILE A 10 51.35 32.46 -58.33
C ILE A 10 50.39 31.28 -58.57
N CYS A 11 50.96 30.10 -58.80
CA CYS A 11 50.21 28.86 -58.97
C CYS A 11 49.81 28.32 -57.59
N GLY A 12 48.50 28.34 -57.31
CA GLY A 12 47.92 27.69 -56.13
C GLY A 12 47.82 26.18 -56.33
N LEU A 13 48.34 25.41 -55.38
CA LEU A 13 48.07 23.99 -55.25
C LEU A 13 46.99 23.80 -54.17
N ILE A 14 45.76 23.54 -54.62
CA ILE A 14 44.64 23.11 -53.79
C ILE A 14 44.78 21.59 -53.63
N LEU A 15 45.13 21.12 -52.44
CA LEU A 15 45.03 19.72 -52.06
C LEU A 15 43.60 19.46 -51.58
N ALA A 16 42.78 18.91 -52.48
CA ALA A 16 41.52 18.28 -52.14
C ALA A 16 41.81 16.92 -51.48
N GLY A 17 41.76 16.87 -50.15
CA GLY A 17 41.72 15.63 -49.39
C GLY A 17 40.27 15.26 -49.12
N CYS A 18 39.77 14.22 -49.77
CA CYS A 18 38.47 13.62 -49.47
C CYS A 18 38.46 13.10 -48.03
N SER A 19 37.72 13.73 -47.12
CA SER A 19 37.33 13.11 -45.86
C SER A 19 36.22 12.10 -46.15
N VAL A 20 36.58 10.82 -46.13
CA VAL A 20 35.64 9.71 -46.05
C VAL A 20 34.91 9.84 -44.71
N LEU A 21 33.61 10.12 -44.75
CA LEU A 21 32.70 9.96 -43.62
C LEU A 21 32.74 8.49 -43.20
N GLY A 22 33.50 8.20 -42.15
CA GLY A 22 33.39 6.94 -41.42
C GLY A 22 32.04 6.94 -40.71
N THR A 23 31.08 6.20 -41.26
CA THR A 23 29.90 5.76 -40.51
C THR A 23 30.41 4.84 -39.41
N ASP A 24 30.34 5.29 -38.16
CA ASP A 24 30.56 4.42 -37.00
C ASP A 24 29.46 3.34 -37.00
N PRO A 25 29.79 2.05 -37.19
CA PRO A 25 28.78 0.98 -37.16
C PRO A 25 28.23 0.73 -35.75
N ASN A 26 28.76 1.40 -34.72
CA ASN A 26 28.30 1.34 -33.34
C ASN A 26 27.59 2.61 -32.86
N ALA A 27 27.22 3.53 -33.75
CA ALA A 27 26.24 4.56 -33.41
C ALA A 27 24.89 3.86 -33.22
N GLY A 28 24.63 3.42 -31.98
CA GLY A 28 23.35 2.86 -31.58
C GLY A 28 22.24 3.80 -32.02
N GLU A 29 21.24 3.26 -32.72
CA GLU A 29 20.04 4.02 -33.05
C GLU A 29 19.53 4.68 -31.76
N PRO A 30 19.16 5.98 -31.77
CA PRO A 30 18.53 6.57 -30.61
C PRO A 30 17.30 5.74 -30.30
N THR A 31 17.27 5.11 -29.12
CA THR A 31 16.09 4.38 -28.64
C THR A 31 14.90 5.32 -28.79
N PRO A 32 13.88 4.97 -29.58
CA PRO A 32 12.73 5.85 -29.77
C PRO A 32 12.14 6.15 -28.39
N THR A 33 12.11 7.42 -28.01
CA THR A 33 11.39 7.86 -26.82
C THR A 33 9.92 7.55 -27.08
N ALA A 34 9.37 6.57 -26.36
CA ALA A 34 7.96 6.23 -26.45
C ALA A 34 7.14 7.49 -26.16
N LEU A 35 6.34 7.93 -27.13
CA LEU A 35 5.39 9.00 -26.89
C LEU A 35 4.33 8.48 -25.90
N PRO A 36 3.89 9.29 -24.94
CA PRO A 36 2.82 8.89 -24.02
C PRO A 36 1.58 8.50 -24.84
N THR A 37 1.23 7.22 -24.79
CA THR A 37 0.03 6.69 -25.44
C THR A 37 -1.17 6.99 -24.57
N THR A 38 -2.24 7.53 -25.17
CA THR A 38 -3.52 7.63 -24.47
C THR A 38 -4.12 6.25 -24.38
N ASP A 39 -4.50 5.84 -23.18
CA ASP A 39 -5.32 4.66 -22.99
C ASP A 39 -6.72 4.96 -23.57
N PRO A 40 -7.14 4.26 -24.63
CA PRO A 40 -8.40 4.54 -25.30
C PRO A 40 -9.62 4.21 -24.43
N ASP A 41 -9.48 3.36 -23.42
CA ASP A 41 -10.60 2.91 -22.59
C ASP A 41 -10.89 3.91 -21.45
N GLU A 42 -9.86 4.61 -20.96
CA GLU A 42 -9.97 5.52 -19.82
C GLU A 42 -9.74 7.00 -20.18
N GLY A 43 -9.20 7.29 -21.37
CA GLY A 43 -8.86 8.66 -21.79
C GLY A 43 -7.66 9.27 -21.05
N LEU A 44 -6.93 8.48 -20.27
CA LEU A 44 -5.74 8.90 -19.53
C LEU A 44 -4.46 8.65 -20.33
N ARG A 45 -3.51 9.57 -20.25
CA ARG A 45 -2.19 9.39 -20.89
C ARG A 45 -1.29 8.52 -20.02
N VAL A 46 -0.77 7.44 -20.58
CA VAL A 46 0.21 6.60 -19.88
C VAL A 46 1.55 7.34 -19.84
N SER A 47 2.05 7.55 -18.61
CA SER A 47 3.35 8.16 -18.32
C SER A 47 4.29 7.15 -17.68
N VAL A 48 5.58 7.50 -17.65
CA VAL A 48 6.56 6.78 -16.83
C VAL A 48 6.26 7.02 -15.35
N SER A 49 6.41 5.98 -14.54
CA SER A 49 6.23 6.09 -13.09
C SER A 49 7.26 7.04 -12.50
N THR A 50 6.79 8.00 -11.71
CA THR A 50 7.64 8.87 -10.87
C THR A 50 7.79 8.33 -9.46
N ALA A 51 7.03 7.30 -9.09
CA ALA A 51 7.06 6.70 -7.76
C ALA A 51 8.35 5.90 -7.52
N CYS A 52 9.00 6.15 -6.40
CA CYS A 52 10.17 5.42 -5.92
C CYS A 52 9.76 4.36 -4.90
N LEU A 53 10.24 3.12 -5.06
CA LEU A 53 10.10 2.11 -4.02
C LEU A 53 10.99 2.48 -2.83
N VAL A 54 10.38 2.87 -1.71
CA VAL A 54 11.08 3.18 -0.46
C VAL A 54 11.54 1.89 0.21
N ARG A 55 10.64 0.91 0.29
CA ARG A 55 10.89 -0.35 0.97
C ARG A 55 9.88 -1.43 0.57
N SER A 56 10.28 -2.69 0.69
CA SER A 56 9.38 -3.83 0.66
C SER A 56 9.55 -4.72 1.89
N PHE A 57 8.48 -5.41 2.27
CA PHE A 57 8.44 -6.30 3.44
C PHE A 57 7.59 -7.53 3.15
N PRO A 58 7.93 -8.70 3.69
CA PRO A 58 7.06 -9.87 3.62
C PRO A 58 5.82 -9.66 4.50
N THR A 59 4.69 -10.17 4.04
CA THR A 59 3.42 -10.18 4.79
C THR A 59 2.86 -11.60 4.87
N ILE A 60 1.85 -11.80 5.72
CA ILE A 60 1.14 -13.08 5.79
C ILE A 60 0.07 -13.20 4.69
N GLN A 61 -0.22 -14.44 4.33
CA GLN A 61 -1.36 -14.82 3.49
C GLN A 61 -2.56 -15.19 4.34
N VAL A 62 -3.75 -14.79 3.91
CA VAL A 62 -5.02 -15.09 4.59
C VAL A 62 -6.08 -15.49 3.56
N ASP A 63 -6.90 -16.47 3.90
CA ASP A 63 -8.10 -16.89 3.16
C ASP A 63 -9.05 -17.59 4.15
N PRO A 64 -10.25 -17.04 4.46
CA PRO A 64 -10.87 -15.83 3.91
C PRO A 64 -10.21 -14.51 4.41
N PRO A 65 -10.67 -13.32 3.95
CA PRO A 65 -10.23 -12.03 4.48
C PRO A 65 -10.30 -11.95 6.01
N ALA A 66 -9.32 -11.27 6.61
CA ALA A 66 -9.16 -11.14 8.06
C ALA A 66 -9.05 -9.66 8.47
N GLY A 67 -9.77 -8.77 7.78
CA GLY A 67 -9.63 -7.32 7.92
C GLY A 67 -8.31 -6.80 7.33
N ASP A 68 -8.00 -5.53 7.60
CA ASP A 68 -6.79 -4.86 7.13
C ASP A 68 -5.53 -5.49 7.74
N LEU A 69 -4.52 -5.87 6.93
CA LEU A 69 -3.25 -6.40 7.45
C LEU A 69 -2.12 -5.38 7.46
N MET A 70 -2.42 -4.14 7.06
CA MET A 70 -1.52 -3.00 7.14
C MET A 70 -2.31 -1.69 7.30
N GLY A 71 -1.66 -0.67 7.85
CA GLY A 71 -2.29 0.63 8.02
C GLY A 71 -1.37 1.68 8.62
N TRP A 72 -1.68 2.93 8.36
CA TRP A 72 -0.94 4.10 8.86
C TRP A 72 -1.49 4.58 10.20
N SER A 73 -0.61 5.05 11.08
CA SER A 73 -1.04 5.87 12.20
C SER A 73 -1.74 7.14 11.68
N PRO A 74 -2.68 7.73 12.44
CA PRO A 74 -3.44 8.91 11.98
C PRO A 74 -2.57 10.12 11.61
N ASP A 75 -1.37 10.21 12.18
CA ASP A 75 -0.38 11.26 11.91
C ASP A 75 0.63 10.89 10.80
N GLY A 76 0.54 9.68 10.24
CA GLY A 76 1.41 9.19 9.16
C GLY A 76 2.83 8.82 9.60
N GLN A 77 3.18 8.95 10.88
CA GLN A 77 4.55 8.73 11.36
C GLN A 77 4.91 7.25 11.54
N ILE A 78 3.91 6.37 11.67
CA ILE A 78 4.10 4.95 11.89
C ILE A 78 3.32 4.17 10.84
N PHE A 79 4.00 3.25 10.16
CA PHE A 79 3.35 2.25 9.32
C PHE A 79 3.30 0.90 10.04
N ALA A 80 2.10 0.35 10.20
CA ALA A 80 1.86 -0.94 10.82
C ALA A 80 1.58 -2.02 9.76
N TYR A 81 2.10 -3.22 9.97
CA TYR A 81 1.80 -4.38 9.13
C TYR A 81 2.01 -5.70 9.88
N ILE A 82 1.46 -6.79 9.34
CA ILE A 82 1.63 -8.13 9.91
C ILE A 82 2.73 -8.90 9.16
N ALA A 83 3.85 -9.10 9.83
CA ALA A 83 4.98 -9.86 9.30
C ALA A 83 4.88 -11.34 9.66
N PRO A 84 5.27 -12.27 8.77
CA PRO A 84 5.45 -13.67 9.13
C PRO A 84 6.46 -13.87 10.26
N PHE A 85 6.29 -14.88 11.12
CA PHE A 85 7.23 -15.14 12.23
C PHE A 85 8.69 -15.34 11.79
N ASN A 86 8.89 -15.89 10.59
CA ASN A 86 10.21 -16.14 10.01
C ASN A 86 10.73 -14.97 9.15
N ASN A 87 9.98 -13.86 9.05
CA ASN A 87 10.25 -12.74 8.14
C ASN A 87 10.52 -13.17 6.69
N HIS A 88 9.85 -14.21 6.21
CA HIS A 88 9.98 -14.67 4.82
C HIS A 88 8.63 -14.98 4.19
N TRP A 89 7.83 -15.86 4.80
CA TRP A 89 6.49 -16.19 4.35
C TRP A 89 5.70 -16.82 5.51
N GLY A 90 4.39 -16.62 5.52
CA GLY A 90 3.53 -17.16 6.58
C GLY A 90 2.05 -17.14 6.18
N TRP A 91 1.27 -17.99 6.84
CA TRP A 91 -0.16 -18.12 6.61
C TRP A 91 -0.92 -17.87 7.91
N TYR A 92 -2.03 -17.14 7.82
CA TYR A 92 -3.03 -16.88 8.85
C TYR A 92 -2.57 -16.11 10.10
N THR A 93 -1.31 -16.22 10.50
CA THR A 93 -0.81 -15.60 11.72
C THR A 93 0.61 -15.07 11.57
N GLY A 94 0.88 -13.95 12.23
CA GLY A 94 2.20 -13.32 12.25
C GLY A 94 2.44 -12.49 13.51
N ASN A 95 3.39 -11.57 13.41
CA ASN A 95 3.66 -10.54 14.41
C ASN A 95 3.23 -9.18 13.87
N LEU A 96 2.62 -8.37 14.73
CA LEU A 96 2.42 -6.96 14.42
C LEU A 96 3.79 -6.27 14.42
N THR A 97 4.07 -5.54 13.34
CA THR A 97 5.31 -4.81 13.12
C THR A 97 5.00 -3.34 12.87
N LEU A 98 5.71 -2.45 13.57
CA LEU A 98 5.62 -1.00 13.44
C LEU A 98 6.93 -0.47 12.87
N LEU A 99 6.83 0.28 11.77
CA LEU A 99 7.92 1.03 11.13
C LEU A 99 7.77 2.52 11.44
N SER A 100 8.80 3.12 12.02
CA SER A 100 8.91 4.58 12.12
C SER A 100 9.34 5.17 10.78
N MET A 101 8.55 6.11 10.25
CA MET A 101 8.89 6.82 9.02
C MET A 101 9.99 7.86 9.20
N GLU A 102 10.14 8.39 10.40
CA GLU A 102 11.19 9.37 10.71
C GLU A 102 12.56 8.70 10.86
N THR A 103 12.63 7.59 11.61
CA THR A 103 13.91 6.97 12.00
C THR A 103 14.24 5.71 11.20
N GLY A 104 13.26 5.12 10.51
CA GLY A 104 13.39 3.81 9.87
C GLY A 104 13.48 2.64 10.87
N GLU A 105 13.26 2.89 12.16
CA GLU A 105 13.27 1.86 13.19
C GLU A 105 12.09 0.91 13.02
N ILE A 106 12.34 -0.39 13.17
CA ILE A 106 11.33 -1.44 13.14
C ILE A 106 11.22 -2.08 14.52
N ARG A 107 10.01 -2.08 15.07
CA ARG A 107 9.66 -2.76 16.32
C ARG A 107 8.55 -3.76 16.05
N ALA A 108 8.65 -4.96 16.59
CA ALA A 108 7.66 -6.01 16.38
C ALA A 108 7.25 -6.67 17.69
N THR A 109 6.00 -7.14 17.75
CA THR A 109 5.55 -8.05 18.79
C THR A 109 6.23 -9.42 18.65
N ARG A 110 6.14 -10.25 19.69
CA ARG A 110 6.81 -11.57 19.70
C ARG A 110 5.80 -12.68 19.94
N ASP A 111 5.63 -13.51 18.91
CA ASP A 111 4.84 -14.74 18.93
C ASP A 111 3.37 -14.51 19.34
N THR A 112 2.82 -13.34 18.99
CA THR A 112 1.47 -12.90 19.40
C THR A 112 0.36 -13.57 18.61
N LYS A 113 0.68 -14.26 17.50
CA LYS A 113 -0.32 -14.91 16.63
C LYS A 113 -1.37 -13.93 16.13
N VAL A 114 -0.92 -12.77 15.66
CA VAL A 114 -1.79 -11.74 15.08
C VAL A 114 -2.41 -12.29 13.81
N THR A 115 -3.73 -12.27 13.73
CA THR A 115 -4.51 -12.84 12.63
C THR A 115 -4.88 -11.81 11.58
N GLY A 116 -5.05 -10.55 12.00
CA GLY A 116 -5.42 -9.48 11.09
C GLY A 116 -6.02 -8.26 11.77
N ASP A 117 -6.73 -7.50 10.94
CA ASP A 117 -7.67 -6.45 11.34
C ASP A 117 -7.04 -5.32 12.16
N ILE A 118 -5.95 -4.76 11.63
CA ILE A 118 -5.23 -3.65 12.26
C ILE A 118 -6.11 -2.40 12.23
N THR A 119 -6.42 -1.87 13.40
CA THR A 119 -7.18 -0.62 13.53
C THR A 119 -6.52 0.34 14.53
N TRP A 120 -6.09 1.51 14.06
CA TRP A 120 -5.50 2.56 14.89
C TRP A 120 -6.53 3.31 15.73
N ALA A 121 -6.16 3.61 16.99
CA ALA A 121 -6.92 4.57 17.79
C ALA A 121 -6.78 5.98 17.18
N PRO A 122 -7.78 6.87 17.34
CA PRO A 122 -7.77 8.20 16.74
C PRO A 122 -6.58 9.08 17.13
N ASP A 123 -6.04 8.90 18.34
CA ASP A 123 -4.85 9.61 18.84
C ASP A 123 -3.51 9.01 18.39
N GLY A 124 -3.50 7.87 17.69
CA GLY A 124 -2.28 7.17 17.26
C GLY A 124 -1.46 6.54 18.40
N SER A 125 -1.90 6.62 19.66
CA SER A 125 -1.18 6.05 20.80
C SER A 125 -1.35 4.54 20.93
N ARG A 126 -2.41 3.99 20.31
CA ARG A 126 -2.81 2.60 20.43
C ARG A 126 -3.19 2.03 19.07
N ILE A 127 -3.01 0.73 18.97
CA ILE A 127 -3.40 -0.07 17.81
C ILE A 127 -4.13 -1.31 18.30
N ALA A 128 -5.31 -1.57 17.75
CA ALA A 128 -6.07 -2.79 17.99
C ALA A 128 -5.84 -3.78 16.85
N PHE A 129 -5.87 -5.07 17.14
CA PHE A 129 -5.80 -6.14 16.15
C PHE A 129 -6.40 -7.42 16.69
N THR A 130 -6.77 -8.33 15.78
CA THR A 130 -7.23 -9.67 16.14
C THR A 130 -6.04 -10.62 16.31
N ALA A 131 -6.13 -11.52 17.28
CA ALA A 131 -5.10 -12.52 17.54
C ALA A 131 -5.71 -13.87 17.95
N LEU A 132 -4.95 -14.94 17.77
CA LEU A 132 -5.37 -16.30 18.14
C LEU A 132 -4.74 -16.74 19.48
N HIS A 133 -5.57 -17.02 20.47
CA HIS A 133 -5.16 -17.77 21.66
C HIS A 133 -5.01 -19.25 21.30
N THR A 134 -3.78 -19.75 21.27
CA THR A 134 -3.47 -21.10 20.78
C THR A 134 -3.89 -22.20 21.74
N THR A 135 -3.98 -21.92 23.05
CA THR A 135 -4.38 -22.87 24.08
C THR A 135 -5.85 -23.25 23.97
N GLU A 136 -6.73 -22.26 23.80
CA GLU A 136 -8.17 -22.46 23.65
C GLU A 136 -8.62 -22.54 22.19
N ASN A 137 -7.75 -22.18 21.25
CA ASN A 137 -8.06 -22.00 19.83
C ASN A 137 -9.21 -21.00 19.61
N LEU A 138 -9.11 -19.84 20.29
CA LEU A 138 -10.11 -18.77 20.25
C LEU A 138 -9.48 -17.46 19.78
N TYR A 139 -10.23 -16.69 18.99
CA TYR A 139 -9.81 -15.35 18.60
C TYR A 139 -10.10 -14.35 19.71
N THR A 140 -9.18 -13.41 19.91
CA THR A 140 -9.33 -12.26 20.80
C THR A 140 -9.03 -10.97 20.05
N VAL A 141 -9.27 -9.84 20.73
CA VAL A 141 -8.80 -8.52 20.31
C VAL A 141 -7.77 -8.02 21.32
N ILE A 142 -6.59 -7.70 20.82
CA ILE A 142 -5.52 -7.10 21.61
C ILE A 142 -5.43 -5.61 21.24
N ILE A 143 -5.28 -4.76 22.26
CA ILE A 143 -4.86 -3.37 22.12
C ILE A 143 -3.41 -3.28 22.54
N LEU A 144 -2.56 -2.72 21.70
CA LEU A 144 -1.14 -2.50 21.98
C LEU A 144 -0.86 -1.01 22.14
N LEU A 145 -0.17 -0.64 23.21
CA LEU A 145 0.36 0.71 23.39
C LEU A 145 1.64 0.87 22.55
N THR A 146 1.69 1.85 21.65
CA THR A 146 2.79 1.97 20.67
C THR A 146 4.11 2.43 21.29
N SER A 147 4.06 3.15 22.41
CA SER A 147 5.27 3.64 23.09
C SER A 147 6.14 2.51 23.61
N ASP A 148 5.56 1.51 24.28
CA ASP A 148 6.29 0.47 25.00
C ASP A 148 5.91 -0.97 24.63
N PHE A 149 4.98 -1.15 23.67
CA PHE A 149 4.48 -2.46 23.23
C PHE A 149 3.79 -3.24 24.36
N THR A 150 3.17 -2.55 25.31
CA THR A 150 2.34 -3.20 26.33
C THR A 150 1.03 -3.68 25.70
N PRO A 151 0.75 -5.00 25.71
CA PRO A 151 -0.51 -5.53 25.21
C PRO A 151 -1.59 -5.49 26.29
N LEU A 152 -2.82 -5.28 25.88
CA LEU A 152 -4.03 -5.37 26.67
C LEU A 152 -5.04 -6.26 25.92
N ASP A 153 -5.37 -7.39 26.51
CA ASP A 153 -6.37 -8.31 25.97
C ASP A 153 -7.77 -7.88 26.41
N LEU A 154 -8.61 -7.48 25.44
CA LEU A 154 -9.98 -7.03 25.69
C LEU A 154 -10.91 -8.15 26.17
N TYR A 155 -10.55 -9.41 25.90
CA TYR A 155 -11.34 -10.58 26.23
C TYR A 155 -10.61 -11.53 27.19
N ALA A 156 -9.70 -11.03 28.02
CA ALA A 156 -8.92 -11.82 28.98
C ALA A 156 -9.78 -12.64 29.96
N ALA A 157 -11.01 -12.17 30.26
CA ALA A 157 -11.96 -12.89 31.11
C ALA A 157 -12.71 -14.04 30.39
N GLY A 158 -12.63 -14.09 29.05
CA GLY A 158 -13.29 -15.10 28.21
C GLY A 158 -13.43 -14.63 26.76
N ALA A 159 -12.69 -15.26 25.85
CA ALA A 159 -12.70 -14.95 24.42
C ALA A 159 -13.87 -15.60 23.65
N ALA A 160 -14.42 -16.71 24.17
CA ALA A 160 -15.56 -17.39 23.58
C ALA A 160 -16.80 -16.49 23.61
N THR A 161 -17.47 -16.36 22.47
CA THR A 161 -18.66 -15.52 22.34
C THR A 161 -19.94 -16.33 22.13
N ASP A 162 -19.79 -17.60 21.75
CA ASP A 162 -20.83 -18.61 21.71
C ASP A 162 -20.22 -20.03 21.83
N ASP A 163 -21.05 -21.07 21.75
CA ASP A 163 -20.61 -22.48 21.86
C ASP A 163 -19.80 -22.98 20.65
N PHE A 164 -19.77 -22.22 19.55
CA PHE A 164 -19.28 -22.64 18.23
C PHE A 164 -18.13 -21.77 17.71
N GLY A 165 -17.82 -20.65 18.35
CA GLY A 165 -16.84 -19.70 17.85
C GLY A 165 -16.49 -18.53 18.76
N SER A 166 -15.52 -17.78 18.27
CA SER A 166 -14.99 -16.56 18.87
C SER A 166 -14.56 -15.55 17.81
N ALA A 167 -15.05 -15.71 16.57
CA ALA A 167 -14.68 -14.82 15.48
C ALA A 167 -15.11 -13.39 15.81
N LYS A 168 -14.20 -12.44 15.56
CA LYS A 168 -14.31 -11.03 15.87
C LYS A 168 -13.81 -10.22 14.68
N GLY A 169 -14.47 -9.12 14.39
CA GLY A 169 -13.96 -8.06 13.53
C GLY A 169 -14.09 -6.71 14.23
N ILE A 170 -13.01 -5.94 14.24
CA ILE A 170 -12.91 -4.60 14.79
C ILE A 170 -13.54 -3.65 13.78
N VAL A 171 -14.71 -3.12 14.11
CA VAL A 171 -15.44 -2.22 13.20
C VAL A 171 -14.80 -0.84 13.18
N ARG A 172 -14.46 -0.30 14.35
CA ARG A 172 -13.79 1.01 14.51
C ARG A 172 -13.51 1.33 15.97
N TRP A 173 -12.66 2.32 16.20
CA TRP A 173 -12.66 3.10 17.42
C TRP A 173 -13.79 4.15 17.39
N THR A 174 -14.53 4.30 18.49
CA THR A 174 -15.55 5.37 18.61
C THR A 174 -15.00 6.61 19.28
N ASP A 175 -14.03 6.41 20.17
CA ASP A 175 -13.14 7.41 20.72
C ASP A 175 -11.83 6.72 21.17
N ASN A 176 -10.94 7.43 21.86
CA ASN A 176 -9.65 6.88 22.31
C ASN A 176 -9.77 5.79 23.40
N ASN A 177 -10.94 5.61 24.00
CA ASN A 177 -11.20 4.68 25.09
C ASN A 177 -12.32 3.68 24.79
N ARG A 178 -12.92 3.71 23.61
CA ARG A 178 -14.01 2.82 23.20
C ARG A 178 -13.82 2.29 21.80
N ILE A 179 -14.05 0.98 21.67
CA ILE A 179 -13.92 0.25 20.42
C ILE A 179 -15.21 -0.52 20.13
N GLN A 180 -15.61 -0.55 18.87
CA GLN A 180 -16.71 -1.35 18.36
C GLN A 180 -16.15 -2.61 17.71
N VAL A 181 -16.65 -3.76 18.16
CA VAL A 181 -16.26 -5.08 17.67
C VAL A 181 -17.54 -5.82 17.28
N ASN A 182 -17.57 -6.40 16.09
CA ASN A 182 -18.58 -7.36 15.70
C ASN A 182 -18.11 -8.76 16.12
N GLU A 183 -18.98 -9.52 16.75
CA GLU A 183 -18.65 -10.85 17.26
C GLU A 183 -19.75 -11.86 16.98
N THR A 184 -19.37 -13.14 16.81
CA THR A 184 -20.37 -14.21 16.62
C THR A 184 -21.12 -14.49 17.92
N CYS A 185 -22.42 -14.78 17.81
CA CYS A 185 -23.29 -15.07 18.95
C CYS A 185 -24.13 -16.36 18.76
N GLY A 186 -23.70 -17.24 17.84
CA GLY A 186 -24.40 -18.47 17.45
C GLY A 186 -24.27 -18.78 15.95
N VAL A 187 -25.02 -19.80 15.51
CA VAL A 187 -24.89 -20.40 14.16
C VAL A 187 -25.08 -19.41 13.00
N ASP A 188 -26.02 -18.46 13.13
CA ASP A 188 -26.27 -17.39 12.14
C ASP A 188 -26.52 -16.06 12.87
N CYS A 189 -25.65 -15.74 13.83
CA CYS A 189 -25.79 -14.58 14.68
C CYS A 189 -24.47 -13.81 14.73
N SER A 190 -24.54 -12.52 14.45
CA SER A 190 -23.47 -11.55 14.74
C SER A 190 -24.04 -10.44 15.61
N ARG A 191 -23.23 -9.88 16.51
CA ARG A 191 -23.61 -8.72 17.31
C ARG A 191 -22.50 -7.69 17.36
N LEU A 192 -22.89 -6.45 17.17
CA LEU A 192 -22.02 -5.29 17.34
C LEU A 192 -22.00 -4.92 18.81
N VAL A 193 -20.82 -4.98 19.42
CA VAL A 193 -20.59 -4.60 20.81
C VAL A 193 -19.65 -3.40 20.88
N GLU A 194 -19.95 -2.46 21.77
CA GLU A 194 -19.03 -1.40 22.15
C GLU A 194 -18.39 -1.76 23.48
N ILE A 195 -17.06 -1.68 23.55
CA ILE A 195 -16.25 -2.09 24.69
C ILE A 195 -15.36 -0.92 25.11
N SER A 196 -15.35 -0.61 26.41
CA SER A 196 -14.34 0.29 26.98
C SER A 196 -12.98 -0.41 27.09
N VAL A 197 -11.91 0.30 26.72
CA VAL A 197 -10.52 -0.19 26.89
C VAL A 197 -10.22 -0.52 28.36
N SER A 198 -10.90 0.12 29.32
CA SER A 198 -10.75 -0.22 30.74
C SER A 198 -11.33 -1.60 31.13
N GLY A 199 -11.92 -2.34 30.19
CA GLY A 199 -12.59 -3.63 30.42
C GLY A 199 -13.92 -3.51 31.18
N GLN A 200 -14.39 -2.30 31.47
CA GLN A 200 -15.65 -2.06 32.18
C GLN A 200 -16.68 -1.44 31.24
N GLY A 201 -17.78 -2.17 31.00
CA GLY A 201 -18.91 -1.70 30.19
C GLY A 201 -18.82 -2.19 28.74
N GLN A 202 -19.21 -3.44 28.53
CA GLN A 202 -19.58 -3.95 27.21
C GLN A 202 -21.07 -3.69 26.99
N GLN A 203 -21.42 -3.06 25.88
CA GLN A 203 -22.80 -2.79 25.50
C GLN A 203 -23.06 -3.37 24.12
N VAL A 204 -24.12 -4.19 24.00
CA VAL A 204 -24.63 -4.61 22.68
C VAL A 204 -25.35 -3.44 22.03
N ILE A 205 -24.88 -3.04 20.86
CA ILE A 205 -25.44 -1.94 20.06
C ILE A 205 -26.49 -2.48 19.09
N GLN A 206 -26.16 -3.58 18.41
CA GLN A 206 -27.00 -4.18 17.38
C GLN A 206 -26.77 -5.69 17.33
N THR A 207 -27.78 -6.43 16.87
CA THR A 207 -27.66 -7.84 16.52
C THR A 207 -28.17 -8.04 15.11
N GLY A 208 -27.45 -8.84 14.34
CA GLY A 208 -27.71 -9.14 12.93
C GLY A 208 -27.43 -10.61 12.63
N ARG A 209 -27.46 -10.95 11.34
CA ARG A 209 -27.11 -12.27 10.87
C ARG A 209 -25.62 -12.35 10.56
N LYS A 210 -25.05 -13.54 10.66
CA LYS A 210 -23.62 -13.74 10.41
C LYS A 210 -23.26 -13.48 8.95
N GLN A 211 -24.16 -13.83 8.03
CA GLN A 211 -23.99 -13.58 6.59
C GLN A 211 -23.97 -12.09 6.21
N ASP A 212 -24.48 -11.21 7.08
CA ASP A 212 -24.53 -9.76 6.84
C ASP A 212 -23.31 -9.04 7.49
N ASP A 213 -22.39 -9.81 8.08
CA ASP A 213 -21.19 -9.30 8.74
C ASP A 213 -20.09 -8.98 7.72
N THR A 214 -19.79 -7.69 7.60
CA THR A 214 -18.75 -7.15 6.73
C THR A 214 -17.54 -6.63 7.51
N SER A 215 -17.45 -6.91 8.82
CA SER A 215 -16.42 -6.32 9.70
C SER A 215 -14.99 -6.74 9.38
N LEU A 216 -14.79 -7.85 8.67
CA LEU A 216 -13.49 -8.34 8.20
C LEU A 216 -13.25 -8.09 6.70
N GLU A 217 -14.16 -7.41 6.02
CA GLU A 217 -13.91 -6.95 4.66
C GLU A 217 -12.84 -5.86 4.68
N ILE A 218 -11.87 -5.98 3.78
CA ILE A 218 -10.83 -4.96 3.65
C ILE A 218 -11.49 -3.71 3.05
N ALA A 219 -11.28 -2.55 3.69
CA ALA A 219 -11.81 -1.29 3.19
C ALA A 219 -11.05 -0.86 1.92
N LEU A 220 -11.58 -1.26 0.75
CA LEU A 220 -10.92 -1.09 -0.54
C LEU A 220 -11.57 -0.11 -1.51
N ASN A 221 -12.72 0.48 -1.15
CA ASN A 221 -13.39 1.49 -1.97
C ASN A 221 -13.75 2.70 -1.10
N GLN A 222 -12.81 3.65 -0.99
CA GLN A 222 -13.11 4.91 -0.31
C GLN A 222 -14.01 5.80 -1.18
N SER A 223 -14.78 6.66 -0.52
CA SER A 223 -15.64 7.64 -1.18
C SER A 223 -14.78 8.62 -1.98
N GLY A 224 -15.20 8.98 -3.20
CA GLY A 224 -14.49 9.96 -4.04
C GLY A 224 -14.04 9.42 -5.40
N VAL A 225 -13.80 8.11 -5.52
CA VAL A 225 -13.48 7.50 -6.81
C VAL A 225 -14.75 7.39 -7.67
N ALA A 226 -14.73 7.98 -8.87
CA ALA A 226 -15.79 7.76 -9.85
C ALA A 226 -15.86 6.26 -10.17
N ALA A 227 -17.03 5.66 -10.02
CA ALA A 227 -17.21 4.24 -10.28
C ALA A 227 -16.78 3.90 -11.72
N ASN A 228 -15.73 3.09 -11.84
CA ASN A 228 -15.22 2.56 -13.09
C ASN A 228 -15.19 1.03 -12.98
N PRO A 229 -15.90 0.29 -13.84
CA PRO A 229 -15.94 -1.17 -13.77
C PRO A 229 -14.58 -1.84 -14.01
N ASP A 230 -13.65 -1.14 -14.65
CA ASP A 230 -12.31 -1.65 -14.96
C ASP A 230 -11.29 -1.32 -13.86
N TRP A 231 -11.69 -0.58 -12.82
CA TRP A 231 -10.84 -0.21 -11.70
C TRP A 231 -11.14 -1.10 -10.49
N LEU A 232 -10.42 -2.21 -10.40
CA LEU A 232 -10.53 -3.16 -9.30
C LEU A 232 -9.76 -2.64 -8.08
N LEU A 233 -10.28 -2.90 -6.88
CA LEU A 233 -9.66 -2.52 -5.59
C LEU A 233 -9.30 -1.02 -5.49
N ALA A 234 -10.13 -0.17 -6.07
CA ALA A 234 -9.79 1.23 -6.29
C ALA A 234 -10.01 2.12 -5.07
N ASN A 235 -9.01 2.91 -4.69
CA ASN A 235 -9.15 3.90 -3.64
C ASN A 235 -8.40 5.20 -3.96
N ALA A 236 -8.99 6.31 -3.51
CA ALA A 236 -8.43 7.65 -3.69
C ALA A 236 -7.40 7.96 -2.59
N SER A 237 -6.44 8.80 -2.93
CA SER A 237 -5.59 9.48 -1.95
C SER A 237 -6.43 10.40 -1.06
N PRO A 238 -6.03 10.66 0.21
CA PRO A 238 -6.77 11.55 1.11
C PRO A 238 -7.01 12.98 0.60
N ASP A 239 -6.18 13.46 -0.32
CA ASP A 239 -6.33 14.76 -0.99
C ASP A 239 -7.15 14.71 -2.30
N ASP A 240 -7.72 13.55 -2.64
CA ASP A 240 -8.49 13.25 -3.86
C ASP A 240 -7.73 13.48 -5.18
N SER A 241 -6.42 13.71 -5.14
CA SER A 241 -5.61 14.01 -6.34
C SER A 241 -5.26 12.78 -7.17
N ARG A 242 -5.20 11.61 -6.54
CA ARG A 242 -4.72 10.37 -7.14
C ARG A 242 -5.64 9.21 -6.79
N VAL A 243 -5.72 8.22 -7.68
CA VAL A 243 -6.45 6.98 -7.47
C VAL A 243 -5.54 5.80 -7.73
N PHE A 244 -5.44 4.91 -6.76
CA PHE A 244 -4.88 3.59 -6.97
C PHE A 244 -5.96 2.64 -7.47
N TYR A 245 -5.61 1.77 -8.41
CA TYR A 245 -6.48 0.68 -8.84
C TYR A 245 -5.66 -0.46 -9.47
N VAL A 246 -6.32 -1.59 -9.66
CA VAL A 246 -5.83 -2.74 -10.41
C VAL A 246 -6.69 -2.91 -11.65
N ASP A 247 -6.10 -3.10 -12.82
CA ASP A 247 -6.86 -3.35 -14.05
C ASP A 247 -7.24 -4.84 -14.20
N ASN A 248 -7.97 -5.16 -15.27
CA ASN A 248 -8.38 -6.53 -15.57
C ASN A 248 -7.20 -7.48 -15.91
N ASP A 249 -5.99 -6.96 -16.10
CA ASP A 249 -4.75 -7.70 -16.38
C ASP A 249 -3.87 -7.83 -15.12
N ASP A 250 -4.45 -7.62 -13.93
CA ASP A 250 -3.79 -7.66 -12.62
C ASP A 250 -2.63 -6.65 -12.47
N GLN A 251 -2.65 -5.54 -13.22
CA GLN A 251 -1.63 -4.50 -13.13
C GLN A 251 -2.04 -3.39 -12.18
N ALA A 252 -1.12 -2.99 -11.31
CA ALA A 252 -1.31 -1.88 -10.40
C ALA A 252 -1.04 -0.53 -11.10
N TRP A 253 -1.96 0.40 -10.96
CA TRP A 253 -1.92 1.72 -11.56
C TRP A 253 -2.16 2.82 -10.54
N LEU A 254 -1.52 3.96 -10.79
CA LEU A 254 -1.84 5.24 -10.18
C LEU A 254 -2.34 6.18 -11.27
N ALA A 255 -3.60 6.60 -11.16
CA ALA A 255 -4.19 7.63 -12.00
C ALA A 255 -4.19 8.98 -11.27
N ALA A 256 -3.94 10.06 -12.01
CA ALA A 256 -4.21 11.43 -11.61
C ALA A 256 -5.26 11.99 -12.59
N PRO A 257 -6.57 11.76 -12.33
CA PRO A 257 -7.62 12.05 -13.30
C PRO A 257 -7.67 13.52 -13.73
N ASP A 258 -7.48 14.44 -12.78
CA ASP A 258 -7.50 15.88 -13.03
C ASP A 258 -6.31 16.36 -13.88
N GLU A 259 -5.17 15.67 -13.80
CA GLU A 259 -3.98 15.94 -14.61
C GLU A 259 -4.00 15.17 -15.95
N GLY A 260 -4.92 14.21 -16.10
CA GLY A 260 -5.13 13.44 -17.31
C GLY A 260 -3.99 12.49 -17.63
N TYR A 261 -3.35 11.91 -16.61
CA TYR A 261 -2.35 10.87 -16.78
C TYR A 261 -2.52 9.72 -15.80
N LYS A 262 -1.89 8.59 -16.13
CA LYS A 262 -1.70 7.46 -15.23
C LYS A 262 -0.31 6.86 -15.43
N TYR A 263 0.17 6.13 -14.44
CA TYR A 263 1.40 5.36 -14.56
C TYR A 263 1.29 4.04 -13.81
N ARG A 264 2.00 3.02 -14.31
CA ARG A 264 2.03 1.70 -13.71
C ARG A 264 2.95 1.69 -12.50
N LEU A 265 2.48 1.10 -11.40
CA LEU A 265 3.28 0.90 -10.20
C LEU A 265 4.01 -0.47 -10.31
N PRO A 266 5.35 -0.50 -10.33
CA PRO A 266 6.09 -1.73 -10.62
C PRO A 266 6.11 -2.66 -9.40
N LEU A 267 5.35 -3.76 -9.45
CA LEU A 267 5.34 -4.82 -8.43
C LEU A 267 6.13 -6.03 -8.94
N ASP A 268 6.93 -6.69 -8.09
CA ASP A 268 7.73 -7.84 -8.52
C ASP A 268 6.88 -9.10 -8.69
N LEU A 269 6.12 -9.48 -7.66
CA LEU A 269 5.36 -10.73 -7.60
C LEU A 269 4.07 -10.59 -6.80
N GLY A 270 3.05 -11.31 -7.26
CA GLY A 270 1.81 -11.52 -6.54
C GLY A 270 0.64 -10.65 -7.01
N PHE A 271 -0.55 -11.04 -6.56
CA PHE A 271 -1.78 -10.30 -6.83
C PHE A 271 -2.03 -9.31 -5.71
N VAL A 272 -2.38 -8.08 -6.07
CA VAL A 272 -2.73 -7.05 -5.10
C VAL A 272 -3.93 -7.52 -4.28
N GLN A 273 -3.82 -7.38 -2.96
CA GLN A 273 -4.86 -7.73 -2.00
C GLN A 273 -5.44 -6.47 -1.35
N GLU A 274 -4.58 -5.46 -1.09
CA GLU A 274 -5.00 -4.20 -0.49
C GLU A 274 -3.99 -3.09 -0.77
N SER A 275 -4.45 -1.84 -0.73
CA SER A 275 -3.58 -0.67 -0.76
C SER A 275 -4.04 0.37 0.26
N LYS A 276 -3.09 1.14 0.81
CA LYS A 276 -3.31 2.15 1.84
C LYS A 276 -2.44 3.38 1.58
N TRP A 277 -3.08 4.52 1.39
CA TRP A 277 -2.44 5.82 1.31
C TRP A 277 -1.96 6.32 2.67
N SER A 278 -0.81 6.99 2.71
CA SER A 278 -0.44 7.76 3.90
C SER A 278 -1.40 8.95 4.07
N PRO A 279 -1.62 9.44 5.31
CA PRO A 279 -2.56 10.53 5.58
C PRO A 279 -2.26 11.84 4.83
N ASP A 280 -1.00 12.07 4.45
CA ASP A 280 -0.53 13.25 3.70
C ASP A 280 -0.56 13.04 2.17
N SER A 281 -1.03 11.90 1.67
CA SER A 281 -1.12 11.55 0.23
C SER A 281 0.23 11.46 -0.50
N GLN A 282 1.34 11.37 0.24
CA GLN A 282 2.70 11.33 -0.31
C GLN A 282 3.20 9.91 -0.56
N LEU A 283 2.72 8.95 0.23
CA LEU A 283 3.11 7.55 0.15
C LEU A 283 1.91 6.66 -0.14
N ILE A 284 2.18 5.54 -0.77
CA ILE A 284 1.22 4.45 -0.91
C ILE A 284 1.88 3.12 -0.57
N ALA A 285 1.21 2.37 0.32
CA ALA A 285 1.53 0.98 0.58
C ALA A 285 0.62 0.10 -0.27
N VAL A 286 1.20 -0.86 -1.00
CA VAL A 286 0.48 -1.83 -1.81
C VAL A 286 0.88 -3.23 -1.37
N ARG A 287 -0.09 -3.99 -0.89
CA ARG A 287 0.09 -5.36 -0.46
C ARG A 287 -0.31 -6.31 -1.56
N THR A 288 0.57 -7.26 -1.85
CA THR A 288 0.28 -8.48 -2.58
C THR A 288 0.09 -9.66 -1.61
N ASN A 289 -0.20 -10.83 -2.14
CA ASN A 289 -0.20 -12.06 -1.34
C ASN A 289 1.18 -12.39 -0.71
N GLU A 290 2.28 -11.80 -1.16
CA GLU A 290 3.61 -12.11 -0.63
C GLU A 290 4.26 -10.95 0.10
N ASN A 291 4.15 -9.74 -0.46
CA ASN A 291 4.90 -8.58 0.01
C ASN A 291 4.01 -7.34 0.13
N ILE A 292 4.46 -6.42 0.97
CA ILE A 292 4.00 -5.05 0.99
C ILE A 292 5.09 -4.21 0.34
N TYR A 293 4.70 -3.37 -0.62
CA TYR A 293 5.55 -2.42 -1.31
C TYR A 293 5.15 -1.01 -0.89
N LEU A 294 6.09 -0.24 -0.34
CA LEU A 294 5.88 1.13 0.08
C LEU A 294 6.55 2.07 -0.92
N TYR A 295 5.76 2.89 -1.60
CA TYR A 295 6.24 3.86 -2.58
C TYR A 295 6.11 5.29 -2.07
N ASP A 296 7.09 6.10 -2.45
CA ASP A 296 7.09 7.56 -2.35
C ASP A 296 6.80 8.15 -3.73
N LEU A 297 5.77 8.98 -3.82
CA LEU A 297 5.25 9.50 -5.08
C LEU A 297 5.91 10.81 -5.53
N ASP A 298 6.57 11.51 -4.61
CA ASP A 298 7.17 12.83 -4.82
C ASP A 298 8.71 12.76 -4.80
N CYS A 299 9.26 11.54 -4.79
CA CYS A 299 10.68 11.28 -4.94
C CYS A 299 11.22 11.86 -6.26
N SER A 300 11.90 13.01 -6.17
CA SER A 300 12.74 13.49 -7.25
C SER A 300 13.94 12.58 -7.36
N LEU A 301 13.93 11.65 -8.32
CA LEU A 301 15.16 11.04 -8.78
C LEU A 301 15.99 12.18 -9.38
N ASP A 302 16.95 12.70 -8.61
CA ASP A 302 18.08 13.43 -9.18
C ASP A 302 18.78 12.45 -10.12
N LEU A 303 18.36 12.43 -11.38
CA LEU A 303 19.07 11.74 -12.44
C LEU A 303 20.41 12.48 -12.57
N PRO A 304 21.56 11.85 -12.33
CA PRO A 304 22.84 12.49 -12.63
C PRO A 304 22.88 12.79 -14.13
N GLU A 305 23.19 14.06 -14.47
CA GLU A 305 23.45 14.53 -15.85
C GLU A 305 24.52 13.71 -16.58
#